data_AF-A0A2Z6NDM6-F1
#
_entry.id   AF-A0A2Z6NDM6-F1
#
_cell.length_a   1.000
_cell.length_b   1.000
_cell.length_c   1.000
_cell.angle_alpha   90.00
_cell.angle_beta   90.00
_cell.angle_gamma   90.00
#
_symmetry.space_group_name_H-M   'P 1'
#
loop_
_entity.id
_entity.type
_entity.pdbx_description
1 polymer ?
#
loop_
_entity_poly.entity_id
_entity_poly.type
_entity_poly.pdbx_seq_one_letter_code
_entity_poly.pdbx_strand_id
1 'polypeptide(L)'
;MTDILLPTKVNLSYRGILPVGDSHCVSGCGAVESAQHVFLSCSTFGSLWSLVSSWVGSASVTALTLSDHFIQFTTSAGGTRAHRSFMQLVWLACVWVVWTERNCRLVQRLSKFFTSYAGQDQDFFL
;
A
#
# COMPACT_ATOMS: atom_id res chain seq x y z
N MET A 1 -8.27 11.02 -10.78
CA MET A 1 -8.91 9.81 -11.35
C MET A 1 -7.87 8.70 -11.25
N THR A 2 -7.75 7.91 -10.18
CA THR A 2 -8.65 6.79 -9.81
C THR A 2 -8.43 6.31 -8.35
N ASP A 3 -8.28 7.20 -7.35
CA ASP A 3 -8.15 6.72 -5.96
C ASP A 3 -9.38 5.94 -5.47
N ILE A 4 -10.58 6.15 -6.05
CA ILE A 4 -11.85 5.50 -5.70
C ILE A 4 -11.90 3.99 -6.00
N LEU A 5 -11.11 3.49 -6.97
CA LEU A 5 -11.19 2.08 -7.37
C LEU A 5 -10.42 1.15 -6.42
N LEU A 6 -9.37 1.67 -5.80
CA LEU A 6 -8.53 0.88 -4.89
C LEU A 6 -9.25 0.73 -3.53
N PRO A 7 -9.39 -0.48 -2.98
CA PRO A 7 -10.00 -0.70 -1.66
C PRO A 7 -9.07 -0.28 -0.51
N THR A 8 -8.65 0.98 -0.51
CA THR A 8 -7.96 1.64 0.61
C THR A 8 -8.89 1.73 1.81
N LYS A 9 -8.37 1.82 3.04
CA LYS A 9 -9.26 1.91 4.22
C LYS A 9 -10.18 3.13 4.18
N VAL A 10 -9.78 4.24 3.58
CA VAL A 10 -10.66 5.40 3.36
C VAL A 10 -11.86 5.03 2.48
N ASN A 11 -11.63 4.35 1.36
CA ASN A 11 -12.71 3.93 0.47
C ASN A 11 -13.58 2.81 1.06
N LEU A 12 -13.00 1.92 1.84
CA LEU A 12 -13.74 0.89 2.57
C LEU A 12 -14.61 1.51 3.67
N SER A 13 -14.13 2.55 4.35
CA SER A 13 -14.91 3.31 5.33
C SER A 13 -16.07 4.06 4.66
N TYR A 14 -15.82 4.70 3.52
CA TYR A 14 -16.87 5.34 2.71
C TYR A 14 -17.96 4.35 2.27
N ARG A 15 -17.60 3.09 2.04
CA ARG A 15 -18.53 2.00 1.69
C ARG A 15 -19.18 1.32 2.91
N GLY A 16 -18.91 1.78 4.13
CA GLY A 16 -19.46 1.21 5.37
C GLY A 16 -18.91 -0.17 5.75
N ILE A 17 -17.80 -0.60 5.16
CA ILE A 17 -17.16 -1.90 5.46
C ILE A 17 -16.30 -1.81 6.72
N LEU A 18 -15.67 -0.65 6.96
CA LEU A 18 -14.86 -0.39 8.14
C LEU A 18 -15.56 0.61 9.07
N PRO A 19 -15.39 0.47 10.41
CA PRO A 19 -15.88 1.45 11.37
C PRO A 19 -15.26 2.83 11.14
N VAL A 20 -16.04 3.88 11.42
CA VAL A 20 -15.60 5.28 11.39
C VAL A 20 -14.47 5.45 12.41
N GLY A 21 -13.24 5.61 11.93
CA GLY A 21 -12.04 5.74 12.76
C GLY A 21 -10.92 4.74 12.44
N ASP A 22 -11.22 3.64 11.74
CA ASP A 22 -10.19 2.65 11.35
C ASP A 22 -9.57 2.93 9.96
N SER A 23 -9.48 4.22 9.60
CA SER A 23 -8.93 4.69 8.33
C SER A 23 -7.41 4.81 8.33
N HIS A 24 -6.75 4.61 9.47
CA HIS A 24 -5.29 4.68 9.60
C HIS A 24 -4.57 3.51 8.90
N CYS A 25 -3.41 3.81 8.35
CA CYS A 25 -2.56 2.92 7.59
C CYS A 25 -2.30 1.59 8.31
N VAL A 26 -2.40 0.50 7.57
CA VAL A 26 -2.18 -0.85 8.11
C VAL A 26 -0.75 -1.09 8.61
N SER A 27 0.21 -0.25 8.21
CA SER A 27 1.57 -0.31 8.74
C SER A 27 1.67 0.15 10.20
N GLY A 28 0.67 0.90 10.69
CA GLY A 28 0.72 1.53 12.01
C GLY A 28 1.49 2.85 12.05
N CYS A 29 1.82 3.45 10.90
CA CYS A 29 2.53 4.73 10.83
C CYS A 29 1.70 5.97 11.27
N GLY A 30 0.45 5.78 11.68
CA GLY A 30 -0.44 6.84 12.17
C GLY A 30 -1.12 7.70 11.09
N ALA A 31 -0.65 7.69 9.83
CA ALA A 31 -1.30 8.42 8.74
C ALA A 31 -2.56 7.71 8.21
N VAL A 32 -3.44 8.45 7.54
CA VAL A 32 -4.62 7.90 6.87
C VAL A 32 -4.22 7.06 5.66
N GLU A 33 -4.83 5.89 5.50
CA GLU A 33 -4.52 4.96 4.40
C GLU A 33 -5.16 5.43 3.08
N SER A 34 -4.36 6.11 2.26
CA SER A 34 -4.64 6.34 0.84
C SER A 34 -3.69 5.51 -0.05
N ALA A 35 -4.01 5.37 -1.33
CA ALA A 35 -3.13 4.66 -2.27
C ALA A 35 -1.76 5.34 -2.34
N GLN A 36 -1.77 6.66 -2.48
CA GLN A 36 -0.55 7.47 -2.50
C GLN A 36 0.27 7.32 -1.21
N HIS A 37 -0.39 7.28 -0.06
CA HIS A 37 0.30 7.04 1.21
C HIS A 37 0.91 5.63 1.26
N VAL A 38 0.13 4.58 1.01
CA VAL A 38 0.59 3.19 1.09
C VAL A 38 1.76 2.94 0.15
N PHE A 39 1.69 3.45 -1.08
CA PHE A 39 2.70 3.16 -2.08
C PHE A 39 3.88 4.11 -2.08
N LEU A 40 3.74 5.39 -1.70
CA LEU A 40 4.83 6.37 -1.84
C LEU A 40 5.32 6.93 -0.51
N SER A 41 4.40 7.31 0.38
CA SER A 41 4.76 8.13 1.56
C SER A 41 4.85 7.36 2.88
N CYS A 42 4.37 6.12 2.94
CA CYS A 42 4.40 5.32 4.15
C CYS A 42 5.85 4.94 4.48
N SER A 43 6.34 5.26 5.66
CA SER A 43 7.72 4.93 6.08
C SER A 43 8.07 3.45 5.96
N THR A 44 7.12 2.55 6.20
CA THR A 44 7.31 1.10 6.10
C THR A 44 7.40 0.60 4.66
N PHE A 45 6.56 1.10 3.76
CA PHE A 45 6.50 0.62 2.37
C PHE A 45 7.36 1.47 1.43
N GLY A 46 7.57 2.74 1.73
CA GLY A 46 8.41 3.67 0.98
C GLY A 46 9.89 3.30 1.03
N SER A 47 10.36 2.68 2.12
CA SER A 47 11.73 2.16 2.23
C SER A 47 12.03 1.05 1.21
N LEU A 48 11.01 0.30 0.76
CA LEU A 48 11.14 -0.72 -0.28
C LEU A 48 11.65 -0.12 -1.59
N TRP A 49 11.15 1.06 -1.97
CA TRP A 49 11.59 1.71 -3.20
C TRP A 49 13.05 2.14 -3.15
N SER A 50 13.52 2.61 -1.99
CA SER A 50 14.93 2.94 -1.80
C SER A 50 15.82 1.69 -1.91
N LEU A 51 15.39 0.58 -1.32
CA LEU A 51 16.12 -0.70 -1.39
C LEU A 51 16.17 -1.23 -2.83
N VAL A 52 15.05 -1.20 -3.53
CA VAL A 52 14.94 -1.69 -4.92
C VAL A 52 15.74 -0.79 -5.86
N SER A 53 15.68 0.54 -5.70
CA SER A 53 16.50 1.47 -6.48
C SER A 53 17.99 1.24 -6.23
N SER A 54 18.42 1.00 -4.98
CA SER A 54 19.80 0.63 -4.65
C SER A 54 20.22 -0.69 -5.29
N TRP A 55 19.35 -1.70 -5.30
CA TRP A 55 19.64 -3.02 -5.89
C TRP A 55 19.80 -2.93 -7.41
N VAL A 56 18.96 -2.14 -8.06
CA VAL A 56 18.99 -1.92 -9.52
C VAL A 56 20.11 -0.97 -9.95
N GLY A 57 20.65 -0.16 -9.03
CA GLY A 57 21.58 0.93 -9.37
C GLY A 57 20.88 2.13 -10.01
N SER A 58 19.59 2.31 -9.73
CA SER A 58 18.78 3.44 -10.21
C SER A 58 18.84 4.62 -9.25
N ALA A 59 18.78 5.85 -9.78
CA ALA A 59 18.57 7.04 -8.98
C ALA A 59 17.24 7.00 -8.21
N SER A 60 17.21 7.66 -7.05
CA SER A 60 15.99 7.81 -6.25
C SER A 60 14.97 8.69 -6.96
N VAL A 61 13.72 8.23 -6.99
CA VAL A 61 12.63 8.88 -7.70
C VAL A 61 11.78 9.67 -6.72
N THR A 62 11.68 10.99 -6.90
CA THR A 62 10.76 11.84 -6.12
C THR A 62 9.47 11.98 -6.92
N ALA A 63 8.53 11.06 -6.72
CA ALA A 63 7.27 11.07 -7.45
C ALA A 63 6.13 11.64 -6.59
N LEU A 64 5.43 12.62 -7.15
CA LEU A 64 4.22 13.19 -6.57
C LEU A 64 3.02 12.27 -6.79
N THR A 65 2.97 11.48 -7.86
CA THR A 65 1.89 10.52 -8.12
C THR A 65 2.44 9.12 -8.42
N LEU A 66 1.60 8.10 -8.26
CA LEU A 66 1.93 6.70 -8.60
C LEU A 66 2.32 6.55 -10.08
N SER A 67 1.60 7.25 -10.97
CA SER A 67 1.88 7.26 -12.40
C SER A 67 3.24 7.90 -12.70
N ASP A 68 3.55 9.01 -12.05
CA ASP A 68 4.86 9.65 -12.19
C ASP A 68 5.97 8.75 -11.65
N HIS A 69 5.72 8.03 -10.56
CA HIS A 69 6.65 7.06 -9.99
C HIS A 69 6.96 5.94 -10.98
N PHE A 70 5.92 5.40 -11.65
CA PHE A 70 6.09 4.39 -12.69
C PHE A 70 6.92 4.91 -13.86
N ILE A 71 6.61 6.08 -14.39
CA ILE A 71 7.33 6.65 -15.53
C ILE A 71 8.79 6.92 -15.15
N GLN A 72 9.04 7.60 -14.03
CA GLN A 72 10.38 7.92 -13.60
C GLN A 72 11.20 6.66 -13.28
N PHE A 73 10.64 5.69 -12.55
CA PHE A 73 11.35 4.44 -12.21
C PHE A 73 11.65 3.56 -13.45
N THR A 74 10.76 3.51 -14.43
CA THR A 74 10.97 2.69 -15.63
C THR A 74 11.92 3.33 -16.64
N THR A 75 12.20 4.63 -16.49
CA THR A 75 13.08 5.40 -17.37
C THR A 75 14.41 5.77 -16.72
N SER A 76 14.50 5.73 -15.38
CA SER A 76 15.65 6.17 -14.59
C SER A 76 16.93 5.40 -14.88
N ALA A 77 16.82 4.14 -15.31
CA ALA A 77 17.97 3.29 -15.52
C ALA A 77 18.56 3.40 -16.94
N GLY A 78 17.97 4.23 -17.83
CA GLY A 78 18.41 4.40 -19.22
C GLY A 78 18.37 3.10 -20.04
N GLY A 79 18.55 3.16 -21.36
CA GLY A 79 18.82 1.96 -22.15
C GLY A 79 17.64 1.31 -22.90
N THR A 80 17.92 0.11 -23.43
CA THR A 80 17.16 -0.58 -24.48
C THR A 80 15.73 -0.93 -24.07
N ARG A 81 14.87 -1.26 -25.05
CA ARG A 81 13.48 -1.72 -24.80
C ARG A 81 13.41 -2.83 -23.75
N ALA A 82 14.36 -3.77 -23.78
CA ALA A 82 14.42 -4.88 -22.83
C ALA A 82 14.67 -4.40 -21.38
N HIS A 83 15.54 -3.41 -21.19
CA HIS A 83 15.81 -2.84 -19.87
C HIS A 83 14.58 -2.12 -19.30
N ARG A 84 13.89 -1.33 -20.14
CA ARG A 84 12.61 -0.70 -19.75
C ARG A 84 11.58 -1.75 -19.34
N SER A 85 11.43 -2.83 -20.11
CA SER A 85 10.51 -3.93 -19.76
C SER A 85 10.89 -4.62 -18.45
N PHE A 86 12.18 -4.82 -18.18
CA PHE A 86 12.64 -5.35 -16.90
C PHE A 86 12.27 -4.42 -15.73
N MET A 87 12.50 -3.11 -15.87
CA MET A 87 12.13 -2.14 -14.83
C MET A 87 10.62 -2.07 -14.60
N GLN A 88 9.82 -2.23 -15.65
CA GLN A 88 8.36 -2.33 -15.54
C GLN A 88 7.95 -3.55 -14.70
N LEU A 89 8.57 -4.71 -14.92
CA LEU A 89 8.31 -5.91 -14.14
C LEU A 89 8.71 -5.75 -12.67
N VAL A 90 9.88 -5.17 -12.41
CA VAL A 90 10.34 -4.87 -11.04
C VAL A 90 9.34 -3.96 -10.34
N TRP A 91 8.90 -2.88 -10.99
CA TRP A 91 7.92 -1.97 -10.42
C TRP A 91 6.59 -2.66 -10.10
N LEU A 92 6.06 -3.47 -11.04
CA LEU A 92 4.83 -4.23 -10.85
C LEU A 92 4.95 -5.23 -9.70
N ALA A 93 6.10 -5.90 -9.58
CA ALA A 93 6.38 -6.82 -8.48
C ALA A 93 6.40 -6.10 -7.11
N CYS A 94 7.02 -4.92 -7.02
CA CYS A 94 7.02 -4.12 -5.79
C CYS A 94 5.60 -3.70 -5.38
N VAL A 95 4.81 -3.18 -6.32
CA VAL A 95 3.41 -2.82 -6.07
C VAL A 95 2.60 -4.04 -5.63
N TRP A 96 2.79 -5.18 -6.29
CA TRP A 96 2.13 -6.44 -5.95
C TRP A 96 2.45 -6.90 -4.52
N VAL A 97 3.72 -6.88 -4.13
CA VAL A 97 4.17 -7.28 -2.78
C VAL A 97 3.58 -6.36 -1.72
N VAL A 98 3.68 -5.03 -1.90
CA VAL A 98 3.11 -4.05 -0.98
C VAL A 98 1.60 -4.26 -0.82
N TRP A 99 0.89 -4.46 -1.94
CA TRP A 99 -0.55 -4.67 -1.92
C TRP A 99 -0.96 -5.98 -1.25
N THR A 100 -0.23 -7.06 -1.51
CA THR A 100 -0.49 -8.38 -0.91
C THR A 100 -0.27 -8.35 0.59
N GLU A 101 0.85 -7.78 1.05
CA GLU A 101 1.15 -7.61 2.47
C GLU A 101 0.08 -6.77 3.18
N ARG A 102 -0.32 -5.66 2.54
CA ARG A 102 -1.41 -4.81 3.05
C ARG A 102 -2.71 -5.60 3.22
N ASN A 103 -3.10 -6.38 2.22
CA ASN A 103 -4.34 -7.16 2.26
C ASN A 103 -4.29 -8.26 3.32
N CYS A 104 -3.15 -8.95 3.45
CA CYS A 104 -2.94 -9.96 4.49
C CYS A 104 -3.14 -9.37 5.90
N ARG A 105 -2.51 -8.21 6.17
CA ARG A 105 -2.67 -7.51 7.44
C ARG A 105 -4.09 -7.00 7.67
N LEU A 106 -4.78 -6.53 6.63
CA LEU A 106 -6.17 -6.08 6.75
C LEU A 106 -7.08 -7.25 7.15
N VAL A 107 -6.95 -8.40 6.49
CA VAL A 107 -7.74 -9.60 6.81
C VAL A 107 -7.47 -10.08 8.24
N GLN A 108 -6.21 -10.09 8.67
CA GLN A 108 -5.86 -10.44 10.06
C GLN A 108 -6.42 -9.44 11.09
N ARG A 109 -6.52 -8.14 10.75
CA ARG A 109 -7.13 -7.15 11.65
C ARG A 109 -8.64 -7.31 11.70
N LEU A 110 -9.29 -7.54 10.56
CA LEU A 110 -10.72 -7.81 10.49
C LEU A 110 -11.08 -9.05 11.29
N SER A 111 -10.32 -10.15 11.15
CA SER A 111 -10.59 -11.37 11.95
C SER A 111 -10.48 -11.11 13.45
N LYS A 112 -9.45 -10.36 13.90
CA LYS A 112 -9.31 -9.95 15.30
C LYS A 112 -10.46 -9.07 15.79
N PHE A 113 -10.91 -8.14 14.96
CA PHE A 113 -12.05 -7.27 15.26
C PHE A 113 -13.32 -8.11 15.45
N PHE A 114 -13.64 -9.00 14.52
CA PHE A 114 -14.81 -9.89 14.64
C PHE A 114 -14.73 -10.80 15.88
N THR A 115 -13.54 -11.35 16.21
CA THR A 115 -13.38 -12.14 17.45
C THR A 115 -13.54 -11.31 18.71
N SER A 116 -13.13 -10.04 18.71
CA SER A 116 -13.31 -9.13 19.85
C SER A 116 -14.77 -8.76 20.07
N TYR A 117 -15.52 -8.50 19.00
CA TYR A 117 -16.96 -8.22 19.08
C TYR A 117 -17.73 -9.44 19.58
N ALA A 118 -17.44 -10.62 19.05
CA ALA A 118 -18.06 -11.86 19.51
C ALA A 118 -17.75 -12.16 21.00
N GLY A 119 -16.58 -11.75 21.50
CA GLY A 119 -16.24 -11.83 22.92
C GLY A 119 -17.00 -10.83 23.78
N GLN A 120 -17.16 -9.58 23.32
CA GLN A 120 -17.92 -8.54 24.01
C GLN A 120 -19.41 -8.86 24.14
N ASP A 121 -20.00 -9.54 23.15
CA ASP A 121 -21.40 -9.97 23.20
C ASP A 121 -21.62 -11.08 24.25
N GLN A 122 -20.60 -11.86 24.63
CA GLN A 122 -20.70 -12.86 25.69
C GLN A 122 -20.57 -12.27 27.10
N ASP A 123 -19.82 -11.17 27.26
CA ASP A 123 -19.69 -10.46 28.55
C ASP A 123 -20.93 -9.63 28.92
N PHE A 124 -21.89 -9.44 28.00
CA PHE A 124 -23.17 -8.77 28.27
C PHE A 124 -24.23 -9.71 28.89
N PHE A 125 -23.99 -11.03 28.85
CA PHE A 125 -24.89 -12.05 29.44
C PHE A 125 -24.43 -12.57 30.81
N LEU A 126 -23.40 -11.95 31.40
CA LEU A 126 -22.96 -12.16 32.79
C LEU A 126 -23.17 -10.88 33.61
#